data_AF-A0A7K2HUI9-F1
#
_entry.id   AF-A0A7K2HUI9-F1
#
_cell.length_a   1.000
_cell.length_b   1.000
_cell.length_c   1.000
_cell.angle_alpha   90.00
_cell.angle_beta   90.00
_cell.angle_gamma   90.00
#
_symmetry.space_group_name_H-M   'P 1'
#
loop_
_entity.id
_entity.type
_entity.pdbx_description
1 polymer ?
#
loop_
_entity_poly.entity_id
_entity_poly.type
_entity_poly.pdbx_seq_one_letter_code
_entity_poly.pdbx_strand_id
1 'polypeptide(L)'
;MARAGDAEMLRAYLEAGVPVDLRNQAGDSLLMLAAYHGSAPAVNALLEHGADANGANDKGQTPLAGAVFKGHDDVVEILVRAGADPHAGTPSAHDAAQMFGRADYVRFWEVPPAG
;
A
#
# COMPACT_ATOMS: atom_id res chain seq x y z
N MET A 1 -7.05 3.16 14.05
CA MET A 1 -7.60 1.81 14.17
C MET A 1 -8.72 1.68 13.14
N ALA A 2 -8.43 1.14 11.95
CA ALA A 2 -9.49 0.64 11.08
C ALA A 2 -10.19 -0.48 11.87
N ARG A 3 -11.49 -0.33 12.14
CA ARG A 3 -12.21 -1.32 12.94
C ARG A 3 -12.37 -2.54 12.05
N ALA A 4 -12.37 -3.75 12.62
CA ALA A 4 -12.56 -4.99 11.86
C ALA A 4 -13.77 -4.95 10.87
N GLY A 5 -14.77 -4.09 11.14
CA GLY A 5 -15.89 -3.84 10.22
C GLY A 5 -15.53 -3.17 8.90
N ASP A 6 -14.47 -2.35 8.82
CA ASP A 6 -14.05 -1.72 7.56
C ASP A 6 -13.47 -2.75 6.58
N ALA A 7 -12.71 -3.72 7.09
CA ALA A 7 -12.13 -4.80 6.29
C ALA A 7 -13.17 -5.83 5.84
N GLU A 8 -14.10 -6.22 6.72
CA GLU A 8 -15.21 -7.12 6.38
C GLU A 8 -16.16 -6.49 5.34
N MET A 9 -16.47 -5.19 5.50
CA MET A 9 -17.28 -4.46 4.53
C MET A 9 -16.56 -4.38 3.17
N LEU A 10 -15.26 -4.08 3.17
CA LEU A 10 -14.47 -4.04 1.94
C LEU A 10 -14.45 -5.40 1.22
N ARG A 11 -14.31 -6.50 1.96
CA ARG A 11 -14.41 -7.86 1.41
C ARG A 11 -15.77 -8.11 0.77
N ALA A 12 -16.85 -7.80 1.48
CA ALA A 12 -18.20 -7.94 0.95
C ALA A 12 -18.43 -7.11 -0.33
N TYR A 13 -17.86 -5.91 -0.43
CA TYR A 13 -17.92 -5.11 -1.66
C TYR A 13 -17.14 -5.74 -2.81
N LEU A 14 -15.94 -6.26 -2.56
CA LEU A 14 -15.14 -6.95 -3.58
C LEU A 14 -15.84 -8.23 -4.08
N GLU A 15 -16.43 -9.01 -3.17
CA GLU A 15 -17.25 -10.19 -3.51
C GLU A 15 -18.53 -9.84 -4.27
N ALA A 16 -19.11 -8.66 -4.02
CA ALA A 16 -20.24 -8.13 -4.76
C ALA A 16 -19.88 -7.63 -6.17
N GLY A 17 -18.62 -7.79 -6.60
CA GLY A 17 -18.15 -7.42 -7.94
C GLY A 17 -17.80 -5.94 -8.09
N VAL A 18 -17.56 -5.22 -6.98
CA VAL A 18 -17.00 -3.87 -7.04
C VAL A 18 -15.59 -3.93 -7.64
N PRO A 19 -15.27 -3.09 -8.63
CA PRO A 19 -13.94 -3.08 -9.23
C PRO A 19 -12.86 -2.80 -8.18
N VAL A 20 -11.81 -3.63 -8.15
CA VAL A 20 -10.70 -3.50 -7.21
C VAL A 20 -9.84 -2.26 -7.49
N ASP A 21 -9.89 -1.77 -8.73
CA ASP A 21 -9.14 -0.63 -9.27
C ASP A 21 -9.88 0.71 -9.11
N LEU A 22 -10.97 0.74 -8.35
CA LEU A 22 -11.69 1.98 -8.05
C LEU A 22 -10.77 3.04 -7.44
N ARG A 23 -10.92 4.26 -7.93
CA ARG A 23 -10.21 5.45 -7.47
C ARG A 23 -11.17 6.55 -7.06
N ASN A 24 -10.81 7.30 -6.02
CA ASN A 24 -11.55 8.50 -5.62
C ASN A 24 -11.17 9.70 -6.53
N GLN A 25 -11.71 10.89 -6.22
CA GLN A 25 -11.45 12.12 -6.98
C GLN A 25 -10.00 12.61 -6.95
N ALA A 26 -9.17 12.11 -6.02
CA ALA A 26 -7.74 12.41 -5.94
C ALA A 26 -6.88 11.33 -6.60
N GLY A 27 -7.51 10.33 -7.23
CA GLY A 27 -6.82 9.18 -7.82
C GLY A 27 -6.40 8.11 -6.81
N ASP A 28 -6.79 8.22 -5.53
CA ASP A 28 -6.43 7.23 -4.52
C ASP A 28 -7.20 5.93 -4.76
N SER A 29 -6.47 4.83 -4.91
CA SER A 29 -7.06 3.49 -4.98
C SER A 29 -7.53 3.03 -3.59
N LEU A 30 -8.42 2.03 -3.58
CA LEU A 30 -8.80 1.35 -2.33
C LEU A 30 -7.56 0.83 -1.57
N LEU A 31 -6.55 0.32 -2.29
CA LEU A 31 -5.30 -0.18 -1.70
C LEU A 31 -4.50 0.92 -1.04
N MET A 32 -4.45 2.11 -1.65
CA MET A 32 -3.78 3.26 -1.06
C MET A 32 -4.43 3.72 0.23
N LEU A 33 -5.75 3.79 0.25
CA LEU A 33 -6.51 4.15 1.46
C LEU A 33 -6.29 3.11 2.57
N ALA A 34 -6.37 1.82 2.24
CA ALA A 34 -6.12 0.73 3.19
C ALA A 34 -4.69 0.79 3.75
N ALA A 35 -3.70 1.05 2.89
CA ALA A 35 -2.30 1.15 3.27
C ALA A 35 -2.02 2.37 4.17
N TYR A 36 -2.58 3.54 3.82
CA TYR A 36 -2.47 4.77 4.59
C TYR A 36 -3.14 4.67 5.98
N HIS A 37 -4.18 3.84 6.12
CA HIS A 37 -4.86 3.61 7.40
C HIS A 37 -4.30 2.43 8.21
N GLY A 38 -3.31 1.70 7.67
CA GLY A 38 -2.67 0.59 8.37
C GLY A 38 -3.55 -0.66 8.47
N SER A 39 -4.45 -0.87 7.51
CA SER A 39 -5.39 -2.00 7.55
C SER A 39 -4.81 -3.21 6.79
N ALA A 40 -3.91 -3.96 7.43
CA ALA A 40 -3.34 -5.18 6.87
C ALA A 40 -4.39 -6.18 6.32
N PRO A 41 -5.54 -6.42 6.99
CA PRO A 41 -6.58 -7.30 6.44
C PRO A 41 -7.19 -6.80 5.13
N ALA A 42 -7.41 -5.48 5.01
CA ALA A 42 -7.94 -4.87 3.80
C ALA A 42 -6.90 -4.88 2.66
N VAL A 43 -5.63 -4.61 2.99
CA VAL A 43 -4.51 -4.66 2.03
C VAL A 43 -4.38 -6.07 1.44
N ASN A 44 -4.39 -7.11 2.29
CA ASN A 44 -4.35 -8.50 1.83
C ASN A 44 -5.53 -8.83 0.92
N ALA A 45 -6.76 -8.51 1.33
CA ALA A 45 -7.95 -8.78 0.52
C ALA A 45 -7.87 -8.08 -0.85
N LEU A 46 -7.49 -6.80 -0.88
CA LEU A 46 -7.37 -6.07 -2.15
C LEU A 46 -6.30 -6.67 -3.07
N LEU A 47 -5.15 -7.08 -2.54
CA LEU A 47 -4.09 -7.72 -3.31
C LEU A 47 -4.52 -9.11 -3.82
N GLU A 48 -5.22 -9.90 -3.02
CA GLU A 48 -5.80 -11.20 -3.41
C GLU A 48 -6.78 -11.05 -4.58
N HIS A 49 -7.49 -9.92 -4.63
CA HIS A 49 -8.41 -9.56 -5.72
C HIS A 49 -7.72 -8.82 -6.90
N GLY A 50 -6.39 -8.72 -6.90
CA GLY A 50 -5.62 -8.19 -8.03
C GLY A 50 -5.43 -6.67 -8.04
N ALA A 51 -5.52 -6.01 -6.87
CA ALA A 51 -5.18 -4.59 -6.77
C ALA A 51 -3.72 -4.32 -7.19
N ASP A 52 -3.51 -3.22 -7.91
CA ASP A 52 -2.18 -2.78 -8.31
C ASP A 52 -1.41 -2.18 -7.11
N ALA A 53 -0.39 -2.91 -6.64
CA ALA A 53 0.47 -2.50 -5.54
C ALA A 53 1.31 -1.25 -5.84
N ASN A 54 1.53 -0.93 -7.13
CA ASN A 54 2.32 0.20 -7.60
C ASN A 54 1.45 1.36 -8.12
N GLY A 55 0.13 1.23 -8.05
CA GLY A 55 -0.81 2.20 -8.58
C GLY A 55 -0.70 3.56 -7.87
N ALA A 56 -0.14 4.54 -8.56
CA ALA A 56 0.01 5.89 -8.03
C ALA A 56 -1.25 6.74 -8.20
N ASN A 57 -1.53 7.63 -7.23
CA ASN A 57 -2.60 8.63 -7.32
C ASN A 57 -2.18 9.83 -8.17
N ASP A 58 -3.04 10.84 -8.28
CA ASP A 58 -2.80 12.02 -9.11
C ASP A 58 -1.61 12.88 -8.62
N LYS A 59 -1.16 12.65 -7.38
CA LYS A 59 0.02 13.28 -6.78
C LYS A 59 1.27 12.42 -6.90
N GLY A 60 1.19 11.26 -7.55
CA GLY A 60 2.28 10.32 -7.67
C GLY A 60 2.55 9.52 -6.40
N GLN A 61 1.68 9.52 -5.39
CA GLN A 61 1.87 8.74 -4.17
C GLN A 61 1.46 7.28 -4.41
N THR A 62 2.22 6.31 -3.89
CA THR A 62 1.91 4.88 -3.97
C THR A 62 1.34 4.35 -2.65
N PRO A 63 0.66 3.20 -2.63
CA PRO A 63 0.23 2.55 -1.39
C PRO A 63 1.38 2.33 -0.41
N LEU A 64 2.54 1.90 -0.92
CA LEU A 64 3.74 1.66 -0.13
C LEU A 64 4.28 2.96 0.50
N ALA A 65 4.34 4.05 -0.25
CA ALA A 65 4.75 5.35 0.28
C ALA A 65 3.81 5.83 1.41
N GLY A 66 2.50 5.62 1.26
CA GLY A 66 1.51 5.93 2.30
C GLY A 66 1.73 5.14 3.60
N ALA A 67 2.00 3.83 3.49
CA ALA A 67 2.25 2.97 4.64
C ALA A 67 3.54 3.34 5.39
N VAL A 68 4.63 3.62 4.65
CA VAL A 68 5.91 4.07 5.24
C VAL A 68 5.75 5.43 5.92
N PHE A 69 5.08 6.38 5.27
CA PHE A 69 4.83 7.71 5.82
C PHE A 69 4.07 7.65 7.16
N LYS A 70 3.19 6.65 7.33
CA LYS A 70 2.43 6.44 8.57
C LYS A 70 3.08 5.47 9.55
N GLY A 71 4.15 4.78 9.16
CA GLY A 71 4.84 3.80 10.00
C GLY A 71 4.02 2.53 10.25
N HIS A 72 3.32 2.04 9.22
CA HIS A 72 2.56 0.80 9.27
C HIS A 72 3.43 -0.38 8.79
N ASP A 73 4.34 -0.82 9.66
CA ASP A 73 5.38 -1.82 9.33
C ASP A 73 4.80 -3.14 8.80
N ASP A 74 3.66 -3.59 9.34
CA ASP A 74 2.93 -4.79 8.91
C ASP A 74 2.42 -4.66 7.47
N VAL A 75 1.82 -3.52 7.15
CA VAL A 75 1.34 -3.19 5.80
C VAL A 75 2.50 -3.08 4.81
N VAL A 76 3.61 -2.47 5.21
CA VAL A 76 4.77 -2.36 4.33
C VAL A 76 5.33 -3.74 4.00
N GLU A 77 5.46 -4.63 4.98
CA GLU A 77 5.92 -6.00 4.74
C GLU A 77 5.00 -6.74 3.75
N ILE A 78 3.68 -6.56 3.87
CA ILE A 78 2.70 -7.11 2.93
C ILE A 78 2.90 -6.56 1.52
N LEU A 79 2.99 -5.23 1.37
CA LEU A 79 3.11 -4.58 0.06
C LEU A 79 4.43 -4.91 -0.64
N VAL A 80 5.55 -4.95 0.10
CA VAL A 80 6.85 -5.37 -0.45
C VAL A 80 6.80 -6.83 -0.91
N ARG A 81 6.18 -7.72 -0.14
CA ARG A 81 5.97 -9.13 -0.55
C ARG A 81 5.09 -9.26 -1.79
N ALA A 82 4.17 -8.32 -2.00
CA ALA A 82 3.33 -8.23 -3.18
C ALA A 82 4.02 -7.56 -4.39
N GLY A 83 5.31 -7.22 -4.29
CA GLY A 83 6.08 -6.63 -5.39
C GLY A 83 5.91 -5.12 -5.55
N ALA A 84 5.51 -4.41 -4.49
CA ALA A 84 5.53 -2.95 -4.51
C ALA A 84 6.97 -2.42 -4.61
N ASP A 85 7.21 -1.53 -5.57
CA ASP A 85 8.49 -0.90 -5.80
C ASP A 85 8.71 0.25 -4.80
N PRO A 86 9.73 0.17 -3.92
CA PRO A 86 10.00 1.21 -2.93
C PRO A 86 10.47 2.54 -3.54
N HIS A 87 10.91 2.54 -4.78
CA HIS A 87 11.34 3.72 -5.52
C HIS A 87 10.22 4.31 -6.41
N ALA A 88 9.05 3.66 -6.48
CA ALA A 88 7.92 4.18 -7.22
C ALA A 88 7.21 5.32 -6.48
N GLY A 89 6.82 6.33 -7.26
CA GLY A 89 6.07 7.48 -6.80
C GLY A 89 6.92 8.65 -6.28
N THR A 90 6.25 9.72 -5.87
CA THR A 90 6.87 10.96 -5.37
C THR A 90 6.05 11.58 -4.22
N PRO A 91 6.63 11.76 -3.02
CA PRO A 91 7.86 11.13 -2.55
C PRO A 91 7.72 9.60 -2.56
N SER A 92 8.78 8.89 -2.92
CA SER A 92 8.78 7.42 -2.90
C SER A 92 8.77 6.88 -1.46
N ALA A 93 8.50 5.58 -1.30
CA ALA A 93 8.58 4.95 0.02
C ALA A 93 10.00 5.01 0.58
N HIS A 94 11.00 4.88 -0.29
CA HIS A 94 12.41 5.06 0.05
C HIS A 94 12.71 6.47 0.57
N ASP A 95 12.26 7.51 -0.13
CA ASP A 95 12.44 8.90 0.29
C ASP A 95 11.76 9.16 1.63
N ALA A 96 10.53 8.66 1.79
CA ALA A 96 9.78 8.78 3.04
C ALA A 96 10.55 8.15 4.21
N ALA A 97 11.07 6.92 4.06
CA ALA A 97 11.82 6.30 5.15
C ALA A 97 13.10 7.07 5.52
N GLN A 98 13.83 7.60 4.54
CA GLN A 98 15.00 8.44 4.83
C GLN A 98 14.59 9.71 5.59
N MET A 99 13.53 10.38 5.15
CA MET A 99 13.03 11.62 5.78
C MET A 99 12.62 11.43 7.24
N PHE A 100 12.03 10.27 7.58
CA PHE A 100 11.57 9.95 8.93
C PHE A 100 12.55 9.13 9.77
N GLY A 101 13.78 8.92 9.29
CA GLY A 101 14.82 8.17 10.01
C GLY A 101 14.47 6.68 10.21
N ARG A 102 13.70 6.10 9.29
CA ARG A 102 13.20 4.73 9.32
C ARG A 102 14.20 3.76 8.66
N ALA A 103 15.43 3.73 9.17
CA ALA A 103 16.51 2.92 8.62
C ALA A 103 16.20 1.40 8.61
N ASP A 104 15.29 0.93 9.48
CA ASP A 104 14.84 -0.46 9.52
C ASP A 104 14.15 -0.93 8.23
N TYR A 105 13.77 -0.01 7.34
CA TYR A 105 13.20 -0.36 6.04
C TYR A 105 14.24 -0.64 4.97
N VAL A 106 15.48 -0.19 5.15
CA VAL A 106 16.59 -0.41 4.21
C VAL A 106 16.77 -1.91 3.94
N ARG A 107 16.57 -2.75 4.96
CA ARG A 107 16.62 -4.22 4.85
C ARG A 107 15.60 -4.80 3.85
N PHE A 108 14.51 -4.09 3.55
CA PHE A 108 13.51 -4.53 2.58
C PHE A 108 13.89 -4.18 1.14
N TRP A 109 14.87 -3.29 0.91
CA TRP A 109 15.16 -2.68 -0.39
C TRP A 109 16.55 -3.01 -0.94
N GLU A 110 17.43 -3.61 -0.13
CA GLU A 110 18.79 -3.99 -0.52
C GLU A 110 18.88 -5.34 -1.25
N VAL A 111 17.77 -5.99 -1.62
CA VAL A 111 17.81 -7.22 -2.42
C VAL A 111 17.84 -6.84 -3.91
N PRO A 112 18.97 -6.96 -4.62
CA PRO A 112 19.00 -6.67 -6.05
C PRO A 112 18.11 -7.68 -6.80
N PRO A 113 17.52 -7.29 -7.95
CA PRO A 113 16.88 -8.26 -8.83
C PRO A 113 17.93 -9.32 -9.19
N ALA A 114 17.60 -10.60 -8.99
CA ALA A 114 18.44 -11.70 -9.42
C ALA A 114 18.71 -11.53 -10.93
N GLY A 115 19.95 -11.19 -11.26
CA GLY A 115 20.47 -11.17 -12.62
C GLY A 115 20.79 -12.57 -13.12
#